data_AF-A0A8X6SRP7-F1
#
_entry.id   AF-A0A8X6SRP7-F1
#
_cell.length_a   1.000
_cell.length_b   1.000
_cell.length_c   1.000
_cell.angle_alpha   90.00
_cell.angle_beta   90.00
_cell.angle_gamma   90.00
#
_symmetry.space_group_name_H-M   'P 1'
#
loop_
_entity.id
_entity.type
_entity.pdbx_description
1 polymer ?
#
loop_
_entity_poly.entity_id
_entity_poly.type
_entity_poly.pdbx_seq_one_letter_code
_entity_poly.pdbx_strand_id
1 'polypeptide(L)'
;MREDHFVRTHRRNCEGRYVVSMALNKDPSCLGNSKDIAIRRLNSLWKRLSRDSSYLSLYVEFLKEYEELGHLERVVESSEPPTHYYIPHHLVLRPEKLTTKLRIVFNGSSPTTTGISLNDILLKGEVKEDVFETISF
;
A
#
# COMPACT_ATOMS: atom_id res chain seq x y z
N MET A 1 -16.79 -15.76 6.55
CA MET A 1 -16.17 -15.40 5.26
C MET A 1 -14.80 -14.70 5.41
N ARG A 2 -14.66 -13.60 6.16
CA ARG A 2 -13.36 -12.93 6.41
C ARG A 2 -12.41 -13.77 7.28
N GLU A 3 -12.93 -14.27 8.40
CA GLU A 3 -12.18 -15.16 9.29
C GLU A 3 -11.80 -16.46 8.57
N ASP A 4 -12.73 -17.06 7.82
CA ASP A 4 -12.42 -18.22 6.97
C ASP A 4 -11.32 -17.92 5.93
N HIS A 5 -11.34 -16.74 5.29
CA HIS A 5 -10.28 -16.33 4.36
C HIS A 5 -8.94 -16.17 5.08
N PHE A 6 -8.92 -15.55 6.26
CA PHE A 6 -7.71 -15.43 7.08
C PHE A 6 -7.18 -16.81 7.48
N VAL A 7 -8.00 -17.67 8.06
CA VAL A 7 -7.62 -19.04 8.46
C VAL A 7 -7.05 -19.82 7.27
N ARG A 8 -7.66 -19.70 6.08
CA ARG A 8 -7.20 -20.40 4.87
C ARG A 8 -5.94 -19.84 4.24
N THR A 9 -5.68 -18.54 4.35
CA THR A 9 -4.61 -17.88 3.59
C THR A 9 -3.45 -17.36 4.43
N HIS A 10 -3.62 -17.26 5.75
CA HIS A 10 -2.54 -16.92 6.64
C HIS A 10 -1.53 -18.06 6.70
N ARG A 11 -0.26 -17.70 6.72
CA ARG A 11 0.85 -18.63 6.94
C ARG A 11 1.99 -17.91 7.64
N ARG A 12 2.89 -18.68 8.23
CA ARG A 12 4.15 -18.17 8.74
C ARG A 12 5.25 -18.46 7.73
N ASN A 13 6.04 -17.46 7.33
CA ASN A 13 7.19 -17.71 6.47
C ASN A 13 8.36 -18.33 7.30
N CYS A 14 9.45 -18.70 6.63
CA CYS A 14 10.65 -19.28 7.26
C CYS A 14 11.30 -18.37 8.32
N GLU A 15 11.05 -17.05 8.26
CA GLU A 15 11.56 -16.05 9.21
C GLU A 15 10.62 -15.83 10.41
N GLY A 16 9.50 -16.55 10.47
CA GLY A 16 8.52 -16.39 11.54
C GLY A 16 7.55 -15.21 11.38
N ARG A 17 7.51 -14.54 10.21
CA ARG A 17 6.57 -13.46 9.90
C ARG A 17 5.23 -14.00 9.41
N TYR A 18 4.14 -13.37 9.82
CA TYR A 18 2.81 -13.67 9.29
C TYR A 18 2.68 -13.11 7.86
N VAL A 19 2.25 -13.97 6.94
CA VAL A 19 1.90 -13.61 5.56
C VAL A 19 0.41 -13.85 5.41
N VAL A 20 -0.33 -12.81 5.05
CA VAL A 20 -1.78 -12.83 4.90
C VAL A 20 -2.14 -12.39 3.49
N SER A 21 -3.07 -13.09 2.85
CA SER A 21 -3.56 -12.70 1.53
C SER A 21 -4.61 -11.59 1.65
N MET A 22 -4.58 -10.62 0.74
CA MET A 22 -5.60 -9.58 0.66
C MET A 22 -6.98 -10.22 0.43
N ALA A 23 -7.93 -9.88 1.29
CA ALA A 23 -9.29 -10.39 1.23
C ALA A 23 -10.09 -9.57 0.20
N LEU A 24 -10.31 -10.12 -0.99
CA LEU A 24 -11.00 -9.45 -2.09
C LEU A 24 -12.48 -9.89 -2.16
N ASN A 25 -13.39 -8.96 -2.43
CA ASN A 25 -14.82 -9.23 -2.64
C ASN A 25 -15.22 -9.31 -4.13
N LYS A 26 -14.30 -8.96 -5.03
CA LYS A 26 -14.44 -8.96 -6.49
C LYS A 26 -13.16 -9.45 -7.12
N ASP A 27 -13.27 -9.98 -8.34
CA ASP A 27 -12.11 -10.34 -9.13
C ASP A 27 -11.29 -9.08 -9.49
N PRO A 28 -9.98 -9.01 -9.14
CA PRO A 28 -9.15 -7.83 -9.39
C PRO A 28 -8.97 -7.49 -10.88
N SER A 29 -9.31 -8.39 -11.81
CA SER A 29 -9.38 -8.06 -13.25
C SER A 29 -10.35 -6.92 -13.58
N CYS A 30 -11.31 -6.59 -12.70
CA CYS A 30 -12.22 -5.47 -12.90
C CYS A 30 -11.57 -4.08 -12.72
N LEU A 31 -10.35 -4.02 -12.18
CA LEU A 31 -9.66 -2.75 -11.92
C LEU A 31 -9.17 -2.06 -13.20
N GLY A 32 -8.91 -2.76 -14.30
CA GLY A 32 -8.31 -2.13 -15.48
C GLY A 32 -6.94 -1.47 -15.19
N ASN A 33 -6.63 -0.35 -15.85
CA ASN A 33 -5.31 0.29 -15.75
C ASN A 33 -5.22 1.28 -14.58
N SER A 34 -4.21 1.11 -13.74
CA SER A 34 -3.84 2.01 -12.63
C SER A 34 -2.50 2.73 -12.84
N LYS A 35 -1.65 2.23 -13.76
CA LYS A 35 -0.27 2.68 -14.00
C LYS A 35 -0.21 4.15 -14.38
N ASP A 36 -1.08 4.60 -15.29
CA ASP A 36 -1.07 5.99 -15.79
C ASP A 36 -1.37 7.01 -14.68
N ILE A 37 -2.24 6.65 -13.74
CA ILE A 37 -2.58 7.50 -12.60
C ILE A 37 -1.42 7.51 -11.60
N ALA A 38 -0.85 6.34 -11.30
CA ALA A 38 0.31 6.23 -10.41
C ALA A 38 1.51 7.03 -10.93
N ILE A 39 1.84 6.91 -12.22
CA ILE A 39 2.94 7.66 -12.86
C ILE A 39 2.69 9.17 -12.80
N ARG A 40 1.47 9.63 -13.10
CA ARG A 40 1.14 11.07 -12.99
C ARG A 40 1.33 11.59 -11.57
N ARG A 41 0.88 10.84 -10.55
CA ARG A 41 1.07 11.22 -9.14
C ARG A 41 2.54 11.21 -8.75
N LEU A 42 3.30 10.22 -9.20
CA LEU A 42 4.74 10.13 -8.98
C LEU A 42 5.48 11.31 -9.61
N ASN A 43 5.16 11.69 -10.85
CA ASN A 43 5.76 12.85 -11.52
C ASN A 43 5.46 14.17 -10.79
N SER A 44 4.23 14.35 -10.31
CA SER A 44 3.87 15.50 -9.47
C SER A 44 4.66 15.51 -8.16
N LEU A 45 4.85 14.34 -7.54
CA LEU A 45 5.66 14.20 -6.33
C LEU A 45 7.12 14.57 -6.59
N TRP A 46 7.72 14.06 -7.67
CA TRP A 46 9.10 14.39 -8.05
C TRP A 46 9.31 15.88 -8.29
N LYS A 47 8.39 16.55 -8.99
CA LYS A 47 8.44 18.01 -9.19
C LYS A 47 8.41 18.80 -7.88
N ARG A 48 7.74 18.27 -6.85
CA ARG A 48 7.71 18.87 -5.51
C ARG A 48 9.03 18.61 -4.76
N LEU A 49 9.51 17.37 -4.79
CA LEU A 49 10.76 16.97 -4.13
C LEU A 49 11.99 17.66 -4.74
N SER A 50 12.01 17.88 -6.06
CA SER A 50 13.14 18.53 -6.73
C SER A 50 13.36 19.99 -6.33
N ARG A 51 12.39 20.60 -5.62
CA ARG A 51 12.47 21.99 -5.13
C ARG A 51 13.02 22.07 -3.71
N ASP A 52 13.15 20.95 -3.01
CA ASP A 52 13.58 20.89 -1.61
C ASP A 52 14.51 19.68 -1.41
N SER A 53 15.81 19.96 -1.33
CA SER A 53 16.85 18.92 -1.17
C SER A 53 16.73 18.18 0.16
N SER A 54 16.24 18.82 1.21
CA SER A 54 16.03 18.18 2.51
C SER A 54 14.89 17.17 2.43
N TYR A 55 13.81 17.53 1.74
CA TYR A 55 12.64 16.66 1.57
C TYR A 55 12.93 15.48 0.65
N LEU A 56 13.71 15.70 -0.41
CA LEU A 56 14.22 14.64 -1.27
C LEU A 56 15.09 13.65 -0.49
N SER A 57 15.98 14.14 0.37
CA SER A 57 16.87 13.28 1.16
C SER A 57 16.08 12.35 2.08
N LEU A 58 15.08 12.88 2.80
CA LEU A 58 14.18 12.08 3.64
C LEU A 58 13.41 11.01 2.85
N TYR A 59 12.99 11.33 1.62
CA TYR A 59 12.27 10.38 0.76
C TYR A 59 13.17 9.24 0.30
N VAL A 60 14.41 9.55 -0.11
CA VAL A 60 15.39 8.54 -0.53
C VAL A 60 15.79 7.64 0.64
N GLU A 61 16.03 8.23 1.82
CA GLU A 61 16.34 7.48 3.04
C GLU A 61 15.21 6.51 3.41
N PHE A 62 13.95 6.97 3.37
CA PHE A 62 12.79 6.10 3.58
C PHE A 62 12.76 4.93 2.60
N LEU A 63 12.95 5.18 1.29
CA LEU A 63 12.89 4.11 0.28
C LEU A 63 14.00 3.09 0.49
N LYS A 64 15.20 3.54 0.87
CA LYS A 64 16.33 2.68 1.15
C LYS A 64 16.07 1.77 2.36
N GLU A 65 15.59 2.35 3.47
CA GLU A 65 15.20 1.56 4.65
C GLU A 65 14.09 0.55 4.30
N TYR A 66 13.09 0.97 3.52
CA TYR A 66 11.98 0.11 3.12
C TYR A 66 12.43 -1.06 2.22
N GLU A 67 13.43 -0.85 1.37
CA GLU A 67 14.09 -1.90 0.58
C GLU A 67 14.95 -2.83 1.48
N GLU A 68 15.76 -2.27 2.38
CA GLU A 68 16.61 -3.03 3.33
C GLU A 68 15.77 -3.94 4.26
N LEU A 69 14.56 -3.52 4.64
CA LEU A 69 13.61 -4.31 5.43
C LEU A 69 12.91 -5.43 4.62
N GLY A 70 13.12 -5.47 3.30
CA GLY A 70 12.46 -6.40 2.39
C GLY A 70 10.98 -6.07 2.15
N HIS A 71 10.58 -4.80 2.30
CA HIS A 71 9.21 -4.33 2.02
C HIS A 71 9.04 -3.79 0.60
N LEU A 72 10.13 -3.63 -0.14
CA LEU A 72 10.16 -3.20 -1.52
C LEU A 72 11.05 -4.12 -2.33
N GLU A 73 10.58 -4.51 -3.51
CA GLU A 73 11.36 -5.21 -4.51
C GLU A 73 11.26 -4.48 -5.85
N ARG A 74 12.32 -4.57 -6.65
CA ARG A 74 12.33 -3.96 -7.97
C ARG A 74 11.47 -4.77 -8.93
N VAL A 75 10.44 -4.12 -9.48
CA VAL A 75 9.57 -4.72 -10.50
C VAL A 75 10.33 -4.87 -11.83
N VAL A 76 10.15 -6.02 -12.49
CA VAL A 76 10.60 -6.28 -13.86
C VAL A 76 9.38 -6.17 -14.78
N GLU A 77 9.31 -5.09 -15.57
CA GLU A 77 8.13 -4.80 -16.41
C GLU A 77 7.78 -5.91 -17.41
N SER A 78 8.77 -6.67 -17.89
CA SER A 78 8.54 -7.80 -18.79
C SER A 78 7.98 -9.05 -18.11
N SER A 79 7.94 -9.10 -16.79
CA SER A 79 7.52 -10.25 -15.98
C SER A 79 6.34 -9.93 -15.07
N GLU A 80 5.58 -8.88 -15.36
CA GLU A 80 4.43 -8.52 -14.55
C GLU A 80 3.32 -9.57 -14.67
N PRO A 81 2.69 -9.97 -13.56
CA PRO A 81 1.52 -10.84 -13.60
C PRO A 81 0.40 -10.23 -14.44
N PRO A 82 -0.46 -11.05 -15.07
CA PRO A 82 -1.63 -10.57 -15.82
C PRO A 82 -2.53 -9.65 -14.99
N THR A 83 -2.60 -9.88 -13.68
CA THR A 83 -3.35 -9.06 -12.73
C THR A 83 -2.40 -8.40 -11.76
N HIS A 84 -2.25 -7.08 -11.89
CA HIS A 84 -1.41 -6.25 -11.04
C HIS A 84 -2.08 -4.88 -10.83
N TYR A 85 -1.68 -4.17 -9.78
CA TYR A 85 -2.20 -2.85 -9.44
C TYR A 85 -1.08 -1.93 -8.99
N TYR A 86 -0.98 -0.77 -9.63
CA TYR A 86 -0.07 0.30 -9.23
C TYR A 86 -0.79 1.24 -8.27
N ILE A 87 -0.44 1.16 -6.98
CA ILE A 87 -1.01 2.03 -5.96
C ILE A 87 -0.31 3.39 -5.98
N PRO A 88 -1.02 4.51 -6.25
CA PRO A 88 -0.41 5.84 -6.15
C PRO A 88 -0.04 6.14 -4.70
N HIS A 89 1.07 6.82 -4.47
CA HIS A 89 1.45 7.27 -3.12
C HIS A 89 1.69 8.78 -3.07
N HIS A 90 1.63 9.32 -1.86
CA HIS A 90 2.04 10.68 -1.56
C HIS A 90 2.77 10.74 -0.22
N LEU A 91 3.44 11.87 0.00
CA LEU A 91 4.24 12.09 1.19
C LEU A 91 3.55 13.08 2.13
N VAL A 92 3.57 12.74 3.42
CA VAL A 92 3.11 13.59 4.53
C VAL A 92 4.30 13.92 5.42
N LEU A 93 4.65 15.19 5.49
CA LEU A 93 5.67 15.71 6.41
C LEU A 93 5.05 15.95 7.79
N ARG A 94 5.77 15.55 8.83
CA ARG A 94 5.43 15.78 10.24
C ARG A 94 6.69 16.26 10.96
N PRO A 95 7.08 17.53 10.78
CA PRO A 95 8.36 18.03 11.29
C PRO A 95 8.45 17.97 12.82
N GLU A 96 7.31 17.93 13.51
CA GLU A 96 7.22 17.85 14.97
C GLU A 96 7.48 16.43 15.52
N LYS A 97 7.57 15.41 14.66
CA LYS A 97 7.83 14.03 15.08
C LYS A 97 9.33 13.79 15.26
N LEU A 98 9.69 13.25 16.42
CA LEU A 98 11.06 12.93 16.82
C LEU A 98 11.68 11.79 15.98
N THR A 99 10.90 10.76 15.66
CA THR A 99 11.43 9.53 15.01
C THR A 99 11.34 9.57 13.50
N THR A 100 10.18 9.97 12.95
CA THR A 100 9.93 9.87 11.50
C THR A 100 9.25 11.13 11.01
N LYS A 101 10.06 12.03 10.42
CA LYS A 101 9.59 13.32 9.88
C LYS A 101 8.82 13.17 8.58
N LEU A 102 8.97 12.05 7.87
CA LEU A 102 8.33 11.79 6.58
C LEU A 102 7.56 10.46 6.59
N ARG A 103 6.30 10.45 6.16
CA ARG A 103 5.53 9.21 5.96
C ARG A 103 5.06 9.09 4.52
N ILE A 104 5.19 7.90 3.96
CA ILE A 104 4.56 7.51 2.70
C ILE A 104 3.13 7.03 2.97
N VAL A 105 2.17 7.57 2.22
CA VAL A 105 0.77 7.17 2.28
C VAL A 105 0.36 6.64 0.91
N PHE A 106 -0.02 5.37 0.89
CA PHE A 106 -0.54 4.68 -0.29
C PHE A 106 -2.05 4.94 -0.43
N ASN A 107 -2.47 5.40 -1.61
CA ASN A 107 -3.85 5.78 -1.89
C ASN A 107 -4.59 4.65 -2.61
N GLY A 108 -5.12 3.70 -1.83
CA GLY A 108 -5.95 2.59 -2.33
C GLY A 108 -7.35 3.01 -2.84
N SER A 109 -7.78 4.25 -2.55
CA SER A 109 -9.05 4.80 -3.02
C SER A 109 -8.95 5.53 -4.37
N SER A 110 -7.76 5.57 -4.99
CA SER A 110 -7.64 6.17 -6.32
C SER A 110 -8.40 5.33 -7.35
N PRO A 111 -9.39 5.91 -8.07
CA PRO A 111 -10.08 5.19 -9.13
C PRO A 111 -9.08 4.87 -10.25
N THR A 112 -9.31 3.75 -10.94
CA THR A 112 -8.58 3.35 -12.15
C THR A 112 -9.30 3.83 -13.42
N THR A 113 -8.88 3.36 -14.59
CA THR A 113 -9.61 3.60 -15.85
C THR A 113 -11.04 3.07 -15.88
N THR A 114 -11.39 2.10 -15.04
CA THR A 114 -12.78 1.60 -14.91
C THR A 114 -13.61 2.39 -13.91
N GLY A 115 -13.00 3.35 -13.20
CA GLY A 115 -13.65 4.08 -12.11
C GLY A 115 -13.69 3.33 -10.77
N ILE A 116 -13.21 2.08 -10.73
CA ILE A 116 -13.14 1.23 -9.53
C ILE A 116 -11.79 1.45 -8.84
N SER A 117 -11.75 1.52 -7.51
CA SER A 117 -10.51 1.58 -6.74
C SER A 117 -10.16 0.24 -6.08
N LEU A 118 -8.92 0.09 -5.60
CA LEU A 118 -8.51 -1.09 -4.83
C LEU A 118 -9.39 -1.26 -3.58
N ASN A 119 -9.71 -0.15 -2.91
CA ASN A 119 -10.58 -0.16 -1.72
C ASN A 119 -12.02 -0.62 -2.02
N ASP A 120 -12.50 -0.47 -3.26
CA ASP A 120 -13.85 -0.93 -3.64
C ASP A 120 -13.93 -2.44 -3.80
N ILE A 121 -12.80 -3.09 -4.12
CA ILE A 121 -12.71 -4.54 -4.29
C ILE A 121 -12.21 -5.28 -3.04
N LEU A 122 -11.83 -4.54 -1.99
CA LEU A 122 -11.40 -5.11 -0.72
C LEU A 122 -12.62 -5.42 0.15
N LEU A 123 -12.56 -6.56 0.86
CA LEU A 123 -13.52 -6.90 1.90
C LEU A 123 -13.38 -5.88 3.04
N LYS A 124 -14.42 -5.06 3.23
CA LYS A 124 -14.49 -4.10 4.33
C LYS A 124 -14.60 -4.86 5.65
N GLY A 125 -13.83 -4.43 6.65
CA GLY A 125 -14.00 -4.88 8.03
C GLY A 125 -15.33 -4.41 8.61
N GLU A 126 -15.84 -5.12 9.60
CA GLU A 126 -16.89 -4.57 10.46
C GLU A 126 -16.26 -3.52 11.37
N VAL A 127 -16.85 -2.33 11.40
CA VAL A 127 -16.52 -1.35 12.42
C VAL A 127 -17.24 -1.81 13.67
N LYS A 128 -16.50 -2.42 14.60
CA LYS A 128 -16.99 -2.60 15.97
C LYS A 128 -16.72 -1.30 16.72
N GLU A 129 -17.77 -0.70 17.28
CA GLU A 129 -17.67 0.56 18.02
C GLU A 129 -16.83 0.41 19.30
N ASP A 130 -16.76 -0.80 19.85
CA ASP A 130 -15.92 -1.12 20.99
C ASP A 130 -14.93 -2.25 20.68
N VAL A 131 -13.64 -1.91 20.71
CA VAL A 131 -12.55 -2.86 20.47
C VAL A 131 -12.36 -3.79 21.68
N PHE A 132 -12.80 -3.36 22.87
CA PHE A 132 -12.63 -4.11 24.12
C PHE A 132 -13.61 -5.27 24.27
N GLU A 133 -14.76 -5.25 23.60
CA GLU A 133 -15.68 -6.40 23.56
C GLU A 133 -15.07 -7.64 22.86
N THR A 134 -14.04 -7.44 22.04
CA THR A 134 -13.38 -8.54 21.31
C THR A 134 -12.31 -9.24 22.16
N ILE A 135 -11.86 -8.62 23.26
CA ILE A 135 -10.91 -9.19 24.21
C ILE A 135 -11.68 -9.63 25.45
N SER A 136 -12.42 -10.73 25.34
CA SER A 136 -12.91 -11.42 26.53
C SER A 136 -11.77 -12.27 27.09
N PHE A 137 -11.39 -12.01 28.35
CA PHE A 137 -10.51 -12.87 29.14
C PHE A 137 -11.23 -14.14 29.58
#